data_AF-W9CTC4-F1
#
_entry.id   AF-W9CTC4-F1
#
_cell.length_a   1.000
_cell.length_b   1.000
_cell.length_c   1.000
_cell.angle_alpha   90.00
_cell.angle_beta   90.00
_cell.angle_gamma   90.00
#
_symmetry.space_group_name_H-M   'P 1'
#
loop_
_entity.id
_entity.type
_entity.pdbx_description
1 polymer ?
#
loop_
_entity_poly.entity_id
_entity_poly.type
_entity_poly.pdbx_seq_one_letter_code
_entity_poly.pdbx_strand_id
1 'polypeptide(L)'
;MHLTTALLLAATVTSYLSTVSAASSTSNSISTSSKRGLVFVPSTKHPSDNQIWVRSGSDLTWYYNYGTAASPAYSNLTQEEFEFVPMLWGSSTTFLSDVKSLVSGGRNITHILAFNEPDGSSSTGGSQILPAAAAALWIDQVEPLRAMGIKIGAPAVTGGPSGWTWLSSFYNAFLKG
;
A
#
# COMPACT_ATOMS: atom_id res chain seq x y z
N MET A 1 71.42 72.64 1.66
CA MET A 1 70.00 73.03 1.63
C MET A 1 69.58 73.16 0.18
N HIS A 2 68.81 72.20 -0.34
CA HIS A 2 67.62 72.40 -1.18
C HIS A 2 67.12 71.03 -1.66
N LEU A 3 65.82 70.83 -1.47
CA LEU A 3 65.06 69.63 -1.75
C LEU A 3 64.92 69.41 -3.27
N THR A 4 64.93 68.14 -3.68
CA THR A 4 64.26 67.69 -4.91
C THR A 4 63.26 66.60 -4.55
N THR A 5 61.99 66.90 -4.80
CA THR A 5 60.81 66.09 -4.53
C THR A 5 60.70 64.95 -5.55
N ALA A 6 60.61 63.71 -5.10
CA ALA A 6 60.24 62.57 -5.95
C ALA A 6 58.83 62.11 -5.59
N LEU A 7 57.94 62.13 -6.57
CA LEU A 7 56.53 61.74 -6.47
C LEU A 7 56.42 60.21 -6.41
N LEU A 8 55.93 59.64 -5.31
CA LEU A 8 55.56 58.22 -5.23
C LEU A 8 54.21 58.00 -5.93
N LEU A 9 54.18 57.15 -6.95
CA LEU A 9 52.93 56.54 -7.44
C LEU A 9 52.67 55.27 -6.61
N ALA A 10 51.63 55.30 -5.77
CA ALA A 10 51.13 54.11 -5.09
C ALA A 10 50.19 53.35 -6.03
N ALA A 11 50.56 52.13 -6.43
CA ALA A 11 49.65 51.21 -7.11
C ALA A 11 48.93 50.35 -6.06
N THR A 12 47.64 50.58 -5.87
CA THR A 12 46.79 49.75 -5.00
C THR A 12 46.29 48.54 -5.78
N VAL A 13 46.72 47.34 -5.39
CA VAL A 13 46.15 46.07 -5.87
C VAL A 13 44.93 45.75 -5.00
N THR A 14 43.73 45.90 -5.56
CA THR A 14 42.49 45.41 -4.94
C THR A 14 42.28 43.94 -5.28
N SER A 15 42.38 43.07 -4.27
CA SER A 15 41.95 41.67 -4.37
C SER A 15 40.44 41.57 -4.09
N TYR A 16 39.70 40.99 -5.04
CA TYR A 16 38.29 40.67 -4.86
C TYR A 16 38.15 39.30 -4.17
N LEU A 17 37.57 39.27 -2.98
CA LEU A 17 37.14 38.05 -2.31
C LEU A 17 35.73 37.70 -2.77
N SER A 18 35.59 36.67 -3.60
CA SER A 18 34.29 36.12 -4.00
C SER A 18 33.72 35.26 -2.89
N THR A 19 32.69 35.73 -2.20
CA THR A 19 31.93 34.91 -1.23
C THR A 19 31.05 33.92 -1.97
N VAL A 20 31.39 32.63 -1.91
CA VAL A 20 30.52 31.56 -2.41
C VAL A 20 29.40 31.36 -1.40
N SER A 21 28.18 31.78 -1.74
CA SER A 21 26.99 31.41 -0.95
C SER A 21 26.68 29.94 -1.20
N ALA A 22 26.90 29.08 -0.20
CA ALA A 22 26.42 27.72 -0.23
C ALA A 22 24.89 27.75 -0.20
N ALA A 23 24.25 27.41 -1.33
CA ALA A 23 22.82 27.19 -1.35
C ALA A 23 22.53 25.95 -0.48
N SER A 24 21.92 26.15 0.68
CA SER A 24 21.40 25.05 1.48
C SER A 24 20.30 24.37 0.68
N SER A 25 20.59 23.20 0.12
CA SER A 25 19.55 22.33 -0.43
C SER A 25 18.67 21.89 0.73
N THR A 26 17.50 22.52 0.86
CA THR A 26 16.43 21.98 1.69
C THR A 26 16.09 20.62 1.10
N SER A 27 16.57 19.56 1.74
CA SER A 27 16.09 18.21 1.46
C SER A 27 14.61 18.20 1.82
N ASN A 28 13.74 18.31 0.82
CA ASN A 28 12.35 17.95 1.01
C ASN A 28 12.34 16.47 1.40
N SER A 29 12.26 16.19 2.70
CA SER A 29 11.99 14.84 3.16
C SER A 29 10.63 14.46 2.58
N ILE A 30 10.61 13.56 1.60
CA ILE A 30 9.37 12.93 1.17
C ILE A 30 8.78 12.29 2.42
N SER A 31 7.65 12.82 2.89
CA SER A 31 6.95 12.25 4.05
C SER A 31 6.49 10.87 3.65
N THR A 32 7.22 9.85 4.08
CA THR A 32 6.79 8.46 3.92
C THR A 32 5.54 8.24 4.76
N SER A 33 4.65 7.38 4.30
CA SER A 33 3.40 7.07 4.99
C SER A 33 3.15 5.57 4.91
N SER A 34 3.07 4.93 6.07
CA SER A 34 2.72 3.51 6.17
C SER A 34 1.30 3.18 5.67
N LYS A 35 0.53 4.19 5.27
CA LYS A 35 -0.80 4.01 4.66
C LYS A 35 -0.72 3.66 3.17
N ARG A 36 0.39 3.93 2.50
CA ARG A 36 0.50 3.70 1.05
C ARG A 36 0.76 2.23 0.77
N GLY A 37 -0.16 1.61 0.03
CA GLY A 37 -0.05 0.22 -0.41
C GLY A 37 -0.18 0.07 -1.92
N LEU A 38 0.09 -1.14 -2.40
CA LEU A 38 0.04 -1.50 -3.81
C LEU A 38 -1.14 -2.44 -4.11
N VAL A 39 -1.98 -2.06 -5.07
CA VAL A 39 -2.86 -3.00 -5.76
C VAL A 39 -2.02 -3.72 -6.81
N PHE A 40 -1.58 -4.94 -6.53
CA PHE A 40 -0.64 -5.65 -7.38
C PHE A 40 -1.35 -6.55 -8.38
N VAL A 41 -1.16 -6.26 -9.68
CA VAL A 41 -1.56 -7.14 -10.78
C VAL A 41 -0.30 -7.44 -11.60
N PRO A 42 0.15 -8.71 -11.67
CA PRO A 42 1.41 -9.04 -12.33
C PRO A 42 1.32 -8.80 -13.84
N SER A 43 2.36 -8.18 -14.40
CA SER A 43 2.53 -8.07 -15.86
C SER A 43 3.20 -9.32 -16.40
N THR A 44 2.55 -10.01 -17.33
CA THR A 44 3.17 -11.13 -18.06
C THR A 44 4.18 -10.65 -19.12
N LYS A 45 4.03 -9.42 -19.62
CA LYS A 45 4.90 -8.83 -20.65
C LYS A 45 6.19 -8.25 -20.05
N HIS A 46 6.09 -7.68 -18.86
CA HIS A 46 7.19 -6.98 -18.19
C HIS A 46 7.27 -7.38 -16.70
N PRO A 47 7.53 -8.66 -16.38
CA PRO A 47 7.58 -9.13 -14.99
C PRO A 47 8.71 -8.50 -14.17
N SER A 48 9.76 -7.98 -14.83
CA SER A 48 10.84 -7.22 -14.19
C SER A 48 10.36 -5.95 -13.50
N ASP A 49 9.29 -5.33 -14.01
CA ASP A 49 8.78 -4.06 -13.51
C ASP A 49 8.18 -4.18 -12.10
N ASN A 50 7.85 -5.39 -11.67
CA ASN A 50 7.40 -5.65 -10.30
C ASN A 50 8.40 -5.13 -9.26
N GLN A 51 9.71 -5.14 -9.56
CA GLN A 51 10.74 -4.66 -8.63
C GLN A 51 10.81 -3.13 -8.53
N ILE A 52 10.17 -2.38 -9.43
CA ILE A 52 10.12 -0.92 -9.37
C ILE A 52 9.39 -0.46 -8.10
N TRP A 53 8.39 -1.21 -7.65
CA TRP A 53 7.55 -0.88 -6.49
C TRP A 53 8.25 -1.04 -5.15
N VAL A 54 9.35 -1.80 -5.10
CA VAL A 54 10.04 -2.17 -3.85
C VAL A 54 11.54 -1.81 -3.86
N ARG A 55 11.99 -1.09 -4.89
CA ARG A 55 13.37 -0.59 -4.95
C ARG A 55 13.65 0.42 -3.85
N SER A 56 14.93 0.62 -3.54
CA SER A 56 15.39 1.66 -2.62
C SER A 56 14.75 3.03 -2.95
N GLY A 57 14.20 3.67 -1.93
CA GLY A 57 13.45 4.93 -2.04
C GLY A 57 11.94 4.77 -2.26
N SER A 58 11.42 3.55 -2.42
CA SER A 58 9.98 3.30 -2.33
C SER A 58 9.48 3.43 -0.89
N ASP A 59 8.27 3.94 -0.72
CA ASP A 59 7.59 4.11 0.57
C ASP A 59 6.31 3.26 0.68
N LEU A 60 6.14 2.29 -0.21
CA LEU A 60 5.05 1.32 -0.15
C LEU A 60 5.32 0.28 0.95
N THR A 61 4.37 0.08 1.84
CA THR A 61 4.54 -0.78 3.03
C THR A 61 3.72 -2.05 3.00
N TRP A 62 2.71 -2.14 2.13
CA TRP A 62 1.82 -3.28 2.02
C TRP A 62 1.28 -3.46 0.60
N TYR A 63 0.77 -4.64 0.29
CA TYR A 63 0.11 -4.92 -0.98
C TYR A 63 -0.96 -6.00 -0.86
N TYR A 64 -1.85 -6.05 -1.85
CA TYR A 64 -2.74 -7.19 -2.09
C TYR A 64 -2.81 -7.45 -3.60
N ASN A 65 -3.29 -8.63 -3.99
CA ASN A 65 -3.31 -9.07 -5.38
C ASN A 65 -4.65 -9.72 -5.79
N TYR A 66 -5.74 -9.38 -5.08
CA TYR A 66 -7.07 -10.01 -5.20
C TYR A 66 -7.12 -11.51 -4.84
N GLY A 67 -6.01 -12.11 -4.39
CA GLY A 67 -5.92 -13.53 -4.06
C GLY A 67 -5.67 -13.79 -2.58
N THR A 68 -5.61 -15.08 -2.25
CA THR A 68 -5.30 -15.56 -0.90
C THR A 68 -3.81 -15.79 -0.68
N ALA A 69 -3.01 -15.94 -1.75
CA ALA A 69 -1.59 -16.23 -1.67
C ALA A 69 -0.71 -15.03 -2.07
N ALA A 70 0.41 -14.87 -1.35
CA ALA A 70 1.39 -13.84 -1.64
C ALA A 70 1.98 -14.00 -3.05
N SER A 71 2.32 -12.90 -3.69
CA SER A 71 2.83 -12.93 -5.06
C SER A 71 4.30 -13.37 -5.08
N PRO A 72 4.68 -14.36 -5.92
CA PRO A 72 6.08 -14.81 -6.03
C PRO A 72 7.08 -13.69 -6.36
N ALA A 73 6.59 -12.63 -7.03
CA ALA A 73 7.37 -11.44 -7.36
C ALA A 73 7.99 -10.74 -6.15
N TYR A 74 7.44 -10.93 -4.94
CA TYR A 74 7.93 -10.32 -3.70
C TYR A 74 8.36 -11.38 -2.67
N SER A 75 8.67 -12.60 -3.12
CA SER A 75 9.09 -13.71 -2.25
C SER A 75 10.43 -13.46 -1.56
N ASN A 76 11.23 -12.53 -2.07
CA ASN A 76 12.49 -12.08 -1.47
C ASN A 76 12.31 -11.04 -0.34
N LEU A 77 11.08 -10.61 -0.07
CA LEU A 77 10.75 -9.66 0.99
C LEU A 77 9.98 -10.38 2.11
N THR A 78 10.30 -10.03 3.35
CA THR A 78 9.59 -10.51 4.53
C THR A 78 8.21 -9.85 4.66
N GLN A 79 7.34 -10.43 5.49
CA GLN A 79 6.03 -9.86 5.77
C GLN A 79 6.14 -8.49 6.46
N GLU A 80 7.21 -8.28 7.22
CA GLU A 80 7.52 -7.03 7.93
C GLU A 80 8.02 -5.93 6.98
N GLU A 81 8.74 -6.29 5.91
CA GLU A 81 9.24 -5.34 4.90
C GLU A 81 8.16 -4.91 3.91
N PHE A 82 7.30 -5.83 3.47
CA PHE A 82 6.23 -5.54 2.52
C PHE A 82 5.01 -6.45 2.77
N GLU A 83 4.09 -5.98 3.61
CA GLU A 83 2.99 -6.78 4.13
C GLU A 83 2.07 -7.26 2.99
N PHE A 84 1.95 -8.57 2.82
CA PHE A 84 0.90 -9.14 1.97
C PHE A 84 -0.41 -9.23 2.75
N VAL A 85 -1.48 -8.69 2.18
CA VAL A 85 -2.83 -8.74 2.75
C VAL A 85 -3.72 -9.66 1.90
N PRO A 86 -4.09 -10.87 2.38
CA PRO A 86 -4.97 -11.79 1.66
C PRO A 86 -6.38 -11.20 1.47
N MET A 87 -7.04 -11.54 0.37
CA MET A 87 -8.40 -11.10 0.06
C MET A 87 -9.36 -12.28 -0.12
N LEU A 88 -10.47 -12.27 0.63
CA LEU A 88 -11.64 -13.08 0.30
C LEU A 88 -12.38 -12.38 -0.84
N TRP A 89 -11.91 -12.58 -2.07
CA TRP A 89 -12.40 -11.82 -3.23
C TRP A 89 -13.90 -12.03 -3.48
N GLY A 90 -14.37 -13.26 -3.35
CA GLY A 90 -15.75 -13.63 -3.63
C GLY A 90 -16.27 -14.72 -2.69
N SER A 91 -16.96 -15.72 -3.24
CA SER A 91 -17.68 -16.73 -2.45
C SER A 91 -16.87 -17.98 -2.11
N SER A 92 -15.56 -17.84 -1.89
CA SER A 92 -14.71 -18.99 -1.53
C SER A 92 -15.06 -19.52 -0.14
N THR A 93 -15.12 -20.84 -0.02
CA THR A 93 -15.34 -21.57 1.25
C THR A 93 -14.05 -22.12 1.86
N THR A 94 -12.90 -21.88 1.24
CA THR A 94 -11.57 -22.33 1.72
C THR A 94 -10.74 -21.22 2.34
N PHE A 95 -11.24 -19.97 2.31
CA PHE A 95 -10.46 -18.80 2.69
C PHE A 95 -9.94 -18.87 4.14
N LEU A 96 -10.75 -19.34 5.08
CA LEU A 96 -10.34 -19.55 6.47
C LEU A 96 -9.15 -20.52 6.57
N SER A 97 -9.23 -21.67 5.90
CA SER A 97 -8.16 -22.67 5.91
C SER A 97 -6.90 -22.16 5.22
N ASP A 98 -7.05 -21.38 4.14
CA ASP A 98 -5.93 -20.81 3.39
C ASP A 98 -5.17 -19.79 4.25
N VAL A 99 -5.89 -18.88 4.92
CA VAL A 99 -5.26 -17.90 5.84
C VAL A 99 -4.63 -18.59 7.04
N LYS A 100 -5.29 -19.58 7.65
CA LYS A 100 -4.70 -20.37 8.73
C LYS A 100 -3.42 -21.09 8.29
N SER A 101 -3.40 -21.59 7.06
CA SER A 101 -2.22 -22.24 6.49
C SER A 101 -1.06 -21.26 6.37
N LEU A 102 -1.29 -20.03 5.88
CA LEU A 102 -0.26 -18.97 5.85
C LEU A 102 0.29 -18.66 7.25
N VAL A 103 -0.59 -18.51 8.24
CA VAL A 103 -0.19 -18.24 9.63
C VAL A 103 0.64 -19.39 10.19
N SER A 104 0.19 -20.64 10.02
CA SER A 104 0.94 -21.83 10.46
C SER A 104 2.27 -22.01 9.72
N GLY A 105 2.36 -21.51 8.48
CA GLY A 105 3.58 -21.47 7.68
C GLY A 105 4.57 -20.36 8.11
N GLY A 106 4.27 -19.64 9.19
CA GLY A 106 5.14 -18.61 9.77
C GLY A 106 4.92 -17.21 9.21
N ARG A 107 3.95 -16.99 8.31
CA ARG A 107 3.64 -15.64 7.83
C ARG A 107 2.74 -14.92 8.83
N ASN A 108 3.20 -13.77 9.33
CA ASN A 108 2.45 -12.94 10.27
C ASN A 108 1.30 -12.17 9.58
N ILE A 109 0.17 -12.83 9.34
CA ILE A 109 -1.03 -12.21 8.75
C ILE A 109 -1.74 -11.38 9.82
N THR A 110 -1.68 -10.04 9.71
CA THR A 110 -2.33 -9.14 10.66
C THR A 110 -3.60 -8.48 10.11
N HIS A 111 -3.74 -8.43 8.79
CA HIS A 111 -4.91 -7.90 8.10
C HIS A 111 -5.40 -8.87 7.01
N ILE A 112 -6.70 -8.83 6.73
CA ILE A 112 -7.29 -9.37 5.51
C ILE A 112 -8.27 -8.36 4.88
N LEU A 113 -8.53 -8.52 3.59
CA LEU A 113 -9.60 -7.86 2.87
C LEU A 113 -10.77 -8.82 2.64
N ALA A 114 -11.99 -8.29 2.69
CA ALA A 114 -13.22 -9.04 2.39
C ALA A 114 -13.62 -8.86 0.91
N PHE A 115 -14.90 -9.15 0.60
CA PHE A 115 -15.45 -9.24 -0.75
C PHE A 115 -15.09 -8.06 -1.67
N ASN A 116 -14.74 -8.36 -2.91
CA ASN A 116 -14.43 -7.39 -3.96
C ASN A 116 -15.69 -7.02 -4.73
N GLU A 117 -16.12 -5.77 -4.66
CA GLU A 117 -17.27 -5.20 -5.35
C GLU A 117 -18.45 -6.19 -5.43
N PRO A 118 -18.96 -6.68 -4.28
CA PRO A 118 -20.00 -7.70 -4.26
C PRO A 118 -21.33 -7.20 -4.86
N ASP A 119 -21.52 -5.88 -4.97
CA ASP A 119 -22.63 -5.24 -5.67
C ASP A 119 -22.39 -5.08 -7.19
N GLY A 120 -21.15 -5.28 -7.65
CA GLY A 120 -20.77 -5.28 -9.07
C GLY A 120 -20.93 -6.65 -9.72
N SER A 121 -21.01 -6.68 -11.05
CA SER A 121 -21.13 -7.94 -11.80
C SER A 121 -19.77 -8.61 -12.04
N SER A 122 -19.77 -9.93 -12.15
CA SER A 122 -18.60 -10.70 -12.58
C SER A 122 -18.05 -10.25 -13.95
N SER A 123 -18.92 -9.80 -14.85
CA SER A 123 -18.53 -9.26 -16.16
C SER A 123 -17.75 -7.94 -16.10
N THR A 124 -17.82 -7.22 -14.97
CA THR A 124 -17.11 -5.94 -14.75
C THR A 124 -15.96 -6.08 -13.74
N GLY A 125 -15.69 -7.29 -13.26
CA GLY A 125 -14.65 -7.56 -12.28
C GLY A 125 -15.12 -7.52 -10.82
N GLY A 126 -16.42 -7.45 -10.57
CA GLY A 126 -17.00 -7.60 -9.22
C GLY A 126 -17.28 -9.05 -8.85
N SER A 127 -17.39 -9.33 -7.56
CA SER A 127 -17.66 -10.70 -7.07
C SER A 127 -19.11 -11.13 -7.15
N GLN A 128 -20.04 -10.18 -7.34
CA GLN A 128 -21.46 -10.43 -7.59
C GLN A 128 -22.09 -11.37 -6.56
N ILE A 129 -22.13 -10.95 -5.29
CA ILE A 129 -22.61 -11.77 -4.17
C ILE A 129 -23.83 -11.11 -3.53
N LEU A 130 -24.87 -11.87 -3.25
CA LEU A 130 -26.03 -11.36 -2.52
C LEU A 130 -25.66 -11.04 -1.06
N PRO A 131 -26.17 -9.93 -0.47
CA PRO A 131 -25.84 -9.55 0.91
C PRO A 131 -26.05 -10.64 1.96
N ALA A 132 -27.15 -11.42 1.87
CA ALA A 132 -27.43 -12.51 2.80
C ALA A 132 -26.44 -13.68 2.65
N ALA A 133 -26.04 -14.01 1.42
CA ALA A 133 -25.03 -15.04 1.17
C ALA A 133 -23.65 -14.60 1.65
N ALA A 134 -23.30 -13.33 1.44
CA ALA A 134 -22.08 -12.73 1.97
C ALA A 134 -22.06 -12.73 3.51
N ALA A 135 -23.19 -12.49 4.17
CA ALA A 135 -23.29 -12.55 5.63
C ALA A 135 -23.06 -13.96 6.17
N ALA A 136 -23.64 -14.99 5.54
CA ALA A 136 -23.38 -16.39 5.90
C ALA A 136 -21.89 -16.75 5.72
N LEU A 137 -21.30 -16.39 4.56
CA LEU A 137 -19.88 -16.61 4.31
C LEU A 137 -18.98 -15.84 5.29
N TRP A 138 -19.38 -14.64 5.71
CA TRP A 138 -18.64 -13.87 6.70
C TRP A 138 -18.58 -14.60 8.05
N ILE A 139 -19.70 -15.18 8.50
CA ILE A 139 -19.73 -15.99 9.73
C ILE A 139 -18.78 -17.19 9.60
N ASP A 140 -18.80 -17.88 8.47
CA ASP A 140 -18.02 -19.11 8.29
C ASP A 140 -16.52 -18.85 8.07
N GLN A 141 -16.19 -17.81 7.29
CA GLN A 141 -14.83 -17.61 6.75
C GLN A 141 -14.07 -16.46 7.41
N VAL A 142 -14.77 -15.48 7.99
CA VAL A 142 -14.17 -14.22 8.46
C VAL A 142 -14.21 -14.10 9.99
N GLU A 143 -15.33 -14.42 10.64
CA GLU A 143 -15.43 -14.35 12.11
C GLU A 143 -14.37 -15.19 12.85
N PRO A 144 -14.02 -16.42 12.41
CA PRO A 144 -12.95 -17.17 13.07
C PRO A 144 -11.58 -16.50 12.95
N LEU A 145 -11.31 -15.75 11.88
CA LEU A 145 -10.08 -14.97 11.72
C LEU A 145 -10.08 -13.74 12.64
N ARG A 146 -11.24 -13.08 12.83
CA ARG A 146 -11.40 -12.00 13.83
C ARG A 146 -11.12 -12.49 15.24
N ALA A 147 -11.61 -13.68 15.58
CA ALA A 147 -11.37 -14.30 16.88
C ALA A 147 -9.87 -14.62 17.11
N MET A 148 -9.08 -14.79 16.04
CA MET A 148 -7.62 -14.91 16.10
C MET A 148 -6.89 -13.56 16.25
N GLY A 149 -7.61 -12.43 16.31
CA GLY A 149 -7.04 -11.10 16.40
C GLY A 149 -6.65 -10.46 15.06
N ILE A 150 -6.98 -11.11 13.94
CA ILE A 150 -6.73 -10.56 12.59
C ILE A 150 -7.73 -9.42 12.33
N LYS A 151 -7.22 -8.29 11.84
CA LYS A 151 -8.02 -7.12 11.48
C LYS A 151 -8.65 -7.30 10.11
N ILE A 152 -9.90 -6.89 9.97
CA ILE A 152 -10.69 -7.15 8.75
C ILE A 152 -11.15 -5.83 8.14
N GLY A 153 -10.94 -5.68 6.83
CA GLY A 153 -11.60 -4.64 6.05
C GLY A 153 -13.07 -5.01 5.77
N ALA A 154 -13.98 -4.04 5.84
CA ALA A 154 -15.34 -4.22 5.36
C ALA A 154 -15.35 -4.59 3.85
N PRO A 155 -16.44 -5.19 3.33
CA PRO A 155 -16.58 -5.47 1.91
C PRO A 155 -16.32 -4.21 1.06
N ALA A 156 -15.49 -4.33 0.03
CA ALA A 156 -15.11 -3.23 -0.85
C ALA A 156 -16.14 -3.07 -1.96
N VAL A 157 -17.23 -2.34 -1.71
CA VAL A 157 -18.30 -2.11 -2.70
C VAL A 157 -17.91 -1.13 -3.80
N THR A 158 -18.63 -1.13 -4.91
CA THR A 158 -18.47 -0.11 -5.96
C THR A 158 -18.82 1.28 -5.40
N GLY A 159 -18.28 2.33 -6.03
CA GLY A 159 -18.52 3.73 -5.63
C GLY A 159 -19.93 4.27 -5.91
N GLY A 160 -20.87 3.43 -6.37
CA GLY A 160 -22.23 3.82 -6.73
C GLY A 160 -23.27 3.66 -5.59
N PRO A 161 -24.51 4.12 -5.80
CA PRO A 161 -25.61 3.92 -4.85
C PRO A 161 -25.91 2.43 -4.55
N SER A 162 -25.60 1.54 -5.50
CA SER A 162 -25.70 0.09 -5.31
C SER A 162 -24.83 -0.39 -4.16
N GLY A 163 -23.62 0.13 -4.03
CA GLY A 163 -22.67 -0.26 -2.99
C GLY A 163 -23.18 0.07 -1.59
N TRP A 164 -23.73 1.27 -1.42
CA TRP A 164 -24.35 1.68 -0.15
C TRP A 164 -25.57 0.81 0.22
N THR A 165 -26.43 0.54 -0.77
CA THR A 165 -27.61 -0.32 -0.59
C THR A 165 -27.20 -1.74 -0.21
N TRP A 166 -26.14 -2.24 -0.84
CA TRP A 166 -25.58 -3.56 -0.58
C TRP A 166 -25.01 -3.65 0.84
N LEU A 167 -24.18 -2.68 1.27
CA LEU A 167 -23.61 -2.65 2.62
C LEU A 167 -24.71 -2.60 3.69
N SER A 168 -25.72 -1.75 3.52
CA SER A 168 -26.85 -1.67 4.45
C SER A 168 -27.58 -3.02 4.55
N SER A 169 -27.83 -3.68 3.43
CA SER A 169 -28.48 -4.98 3.39
C SER A 169 -27.62 -6.08 4.02
N PHE A 170 -26.30 -6.02 3.84
CA PHE A 170 -25.33 -6.95 4.41
C PHE A 170 -25.33 -6.85 5.93
N TYR A 171 -25.23 -5.65 6.49
CA TYR A 171 -25.29 -5.46 7.95
C TYR A 171 -26.64 -5.87 8.54
N ASN A 172 -27.74 -5.58 7.84
CA ASN A 172 -29.08 -5.98 8.27
C ASN A 172 -29.30 -7.50 8.25
N ALA A 173 -28.53 -8.25 7.47
CA ALA A 173 -28.65 -9.71 7.42
C ALA A 173 -28.23 -10.36 8.75
N PHE A 174 -27.32 -9.74 9.51
CA PHE A 174 -26.91 -10.25 10.83
C PHE A 174 -27.92 -9.99 11.95
N LEU A 175 -28.88 -9.07 11.74
CA LEU A 175 -29.91 -8.74 12.73
C LEU A 175 -31.15 -9.63 12.64
N LYS A 176 -31.22 -10.49 11.62
CA LYS A 176 -32.39 -11.30 11.28
C LYS A 176 -32.19 -12.80 11.54
N GLY A 177 -31.03 -13.21 12.04
CA GLY A 177 -30.71 -14.59 12.45
C GLY A 177 -30.55 -14.68 13.96
#